data_AF-A0A938MB20-F1
#
_entry.id   AF-A0A938MB20-F1
#
_cell.length_a   1.000
_cell.length_b   1.000
_cell.length_c   1.000
_cell.angle_alpha   90.00
_cell.angle_beta   90.00
_cell.angle_gamma   90.00
#
_symmetry.space_group_name_H-M   'P 1'
#
loop_
_entity.id
_entity.type
_entity.pdbx_description
1 polymer ?
#
loop_
_entity_poly.entity_id
_entity_poly.type
_entity_poly.pdbx_seq_one_letter_code
_entity_poly.pdbx_strand_id
1 'polypeptide(L)'
;MQQTDVLIIGAGGRAGARQAPGMIPRQAILRARMVCFAIRTALLVSLFIGSREGAQRAMDAQEIKTSGAPAWAASARILSATCEDMDRLADVRNRFGATVVLLYGVGQTSNGWCPRASYERIGQFIARAHDNDLKVVCYFDTTLAEEEFFKDAHCEWAQRDEAGQPIHYQPTHIRQHRYAFCFNSPWSEYVQRAAARYAELGADGVFLDNPDYYTFGGKKSCFCSYCQERFKKETGADIFQVPEGARVKWLGKCLGEHIGRVREAMTRAAPARPVVVTANVCGDGPIRSMRVLGPYLNVLFREAGGAGPHLRKRLERDRDEGSGKPLWVVLTMEWRSPAETARVLAEQIEDVLAVGACPMVWATLPSWDPKRPGFSEISIYSEPLLAGVVERFFSPRTGAGEGSRDAAASQEPSDSAVWAKVAEAHTVMWRDYIDPHTFQIYTYLDPQTLRPRLPSYADVAACKPSTGGWDTALENCALDGGSYLGGLLDRFAVTSKPEHAEEARKIYQGLKLIADAADRKGCIPRGVMPDGKTHYPESSVDQYTKYVYGLSRYFRSPVVTEAEKAEIRTIFEAVLKRLEADRFVILSDTGAPIRFGDLDALRPSRAERLL
;
A
#
# COMPACT_ATOMS: atom_id res chain seq x y z
N MET A 1 -1.21 19.59 -61.76
CA MET A 1 -1.10 18.15 -62.01
C MET A 1 -2.24 17.45 -61.30
N GLN A 2 -3.32 17.23 -62.04
CA GLN A 2 -4.39 16.29 -61.70
C GLN A 2 -4.01 14.90 -62.22
N GLN A 3 -4.41 13.87 -61.49
CA GLN A 3 -4.77 12.50 -61.91
C GLN A 3 -5.34 11.87 -60.63
N THR A 4 -6.48 11.20 -60.57
CA THR A 4 -7.20 10.31 -61.50
C THR A 4 -8.65 10.25 -60.96
N ASP A 5 -9.69 10.49 -61.76
CA ASP A 5 -10.51 9.52 -62.55
C ASP A 5 -11.29 8.48 -61.71
N VAL A 6 -12.54 8.05 -61.96
CA VAL A 6 -13.64 8.25 -62.95
C VAL A 6 -14.84 7.44 -62.36
N LEU A 7 -16.12 7.86 -62.45
CA LEU A 7 -17.20 7.31 -63.32
C LEU A 7 -18.51 8.07 -62.96
N ILE A 8 -19.13 8.92 -63.82
CA ILE A 8 -20.08 8.68 -64.95
C ILE A 8 -21.36 7.94 -64.48
N ILE A 9 -22.58 8.53 -64.58
CA ILE A 9 -23.53 8.63 -65.72
C ILE A 9 -24.43 9.89 -65.49
N GLY A 10 -24.58 10.90 -66.38
CA GLY A 10 -25.44 10.99 -67.60
C GLY A 10 -26.92 11.30 -67.25
N ALA A 11 -27.69 12.26 -67.79
CA ALA A 11 -27.63 13.06 -69.01
C ALA A 11 -28.66 14.23 -69.00
N GLY A 12 -28.40 15.29 -69.80
CA GLY A 12 -29.36 16.20 -70.49
C GLY A 12 -30.18 17.20 -69.64
N GLY A 13 -30.41 18.47 -69.96
CA GLY A 13 -30.13 19.33 -71.12
C GLY A 13 -31.06 20.56 -71.07
N ARG A 14 -30.53 21.72 -71.50
CA ARG A 14 -31.19 22.96 -72.00
C ARG A 14 -32.00 23.90 -71.07
N ALA A 15 -31.39 25.07 -70.87
CA ALA A 15 -31.86 26.43 -71.23
C ALA A 15 -33.16 27.04 -70.65
N GLY A 16 -32.98 28.20 -69.99
CA GLY A 16 -33.67 29.43 -70.41
C GLY A 16 -34.74 30.04 -69.50
N ALA A 17 -34.39 31.18 -68.91
CA ALA A 17 -35.24 32.32 -68.51
C ALA A 17 -36.05 32.26 -67.18
N ARG A 18 -36.12 33.45 -66.58
CA ARG A 18 -36.50 33.79 -65.20
C ARG A 18 -38.02 33.94 -65.02
N GLN A 19 -38.54 33.56 -63.85
CA GLN A 19 -39.61 34.26 -63.10
C GLN A 19 -39.57 33.82 -61.61
N ALA A 20 -39.84 34.78 -60.71
CA ALA A 20 -39.65 34.76 -59.24
C ALA A 20 -40.79 34.07 -58.45
N PRO A 21 -40.88 34.17 -57.11
CA PRO A 21 -39.92 33.91 -56.03
C PRO A 21 -40.43 32.78 -55.11
N GLY A 22 -39.63 31.73 -54.90
CA GLY A 22 -39.97 30.62 -53.99
C GLY A 22 -39.29 30.77 -52.63
N MET A 23 -40.09 30.89 -51.58
CA MET A 23 -39.72 30.87 -50.16
C MET A 23 -38.51 29.96 -49.83
N ILE A 24 -37.45 30.56 -49.30
CA ILE A 24 -36.44 29.81 -48.53
C ILE A 24 -37.12 29.30 -47.26
N PRO A 25 -37.10 27.98 -46.97
CA PRO A 25 -37.72 27.46 -45.77
C PRO A 25 -37.11 28.11 -44.52
N ARG A 26 -37.96 28.67 -43.65
CA ARG A 26 -37.60 29.29 -42.36
C ARG A 26 -36.72 28.41 -41.44
N GLN A 27 -36.54 27.13 -41.77
CA GLN A 27 -35.68 26.20 -41.03
C GLN A 27 -34.19 26.24 -41.44
N ALA A 28 -33.83 26.75 -42.62
CA ALA A 28 -32.43 26.81 -43.07
C ALA A 28 -31.67 28.04 -42.53
N ILE A 29 -32.35 29.19 -42.41
CA ILE A 29 -31.77 30.43 -41.85
C ILE A 29 -31.66 30.36 -40.31
N LEU A 30 -32.54 29.62 -39.63
CA LEU A 30 -32.45 29.38 -38.19
C LEU A 30 -31.27 28.46 -37.82
N ARG A 31 -30.99 27.43 -38.63
CA ARG A 31 -29.86 26.50 -38.38
C ARG A 31 -28.50 27.16 -38.59
N ALA A 32 -28.34 28.01 -39.61
CA ALA A 32 -27.08 28.74 -39.82
C ALA A 32 -26.81 29.80 -38.73
N ARG A 33 -27.85 30.45 -38.21
CA ARG A 33 -27.72 31.42 -37.11
C ARG A 33 -27.49 30.76 -35.75
N MET A 34 -28.08 29.60 -35.47
CA MET A 34 -27.82 28.84 -34.24
C MET A 34 -26.41 28.24 -34.21
N VAL A 35 -25.87 27.78 -35.35
CA VAL A 35 -24.49 27.24 -35.40
C VAL A 35 -23.45 28.35 -35.23
N CYS A 36 -23.63 29.52 -35.86
CA CYS A 36 -22.71 30.65 -35.63
C CYS A 36 -22.84 31.28 -34.23
N PHE A 37 -24.02 31.26 -33.61
CA PHE A 37 -24.20 31.70 -32.22
C PHE A 37 -23.63 30.69 -31.23
N ALA A 38 -23.81 29.37 -31.44
CA ALA A 38 -23.21 28.34 -30.61
C ALA A 38 -21.68 28.34 -30.70
N ILE A 39 -21.10 28.58 -31.89
CA ILE A 39 -19.64 28.67 -32.06
C ILE A 39 -19.08 29.96 -31.45
N ARG A 40 -19.77 31.10 -31.57
CA ARG A 40 -19.35 32.35 -30.90
C ARG A 40 -19.49 32.28 -29.38
N THR A 41 -20.56 31.68 -28.86
CA THR A 41 -20.74 31.47 -27.42
C THR A 41 -19.76 30.43 -26.90
N ALA A 42 -19.47 29.34 -27.63
CA ALA A 42 -18.44 28.38 -27.25
C ALA A 42 -17.04 29.00 -27.27
N LEU A 43 -16.68 29.82 -28.28
CA LEU A 43 -15.37 30.50 -28.31
C LEU A 43 -15.24 31.59 -27.24
N LEU A 44 -16.28 32.36 -26.96
CA LEU A 44 -16.28 33.36 -25.88
C LEU A 44 -16.26 32.70 -24.50
N VAL A 45 -16.98 31.58 -24.33
CA VAL A 45 -16.97 30.78 -23.10
C VAL A 45 -15.61 30.06 -22.95
N SER A 46 -14.99 29.54 -24.00
CA SER A 46 -13.64 28.95 -23.93
C SER A 46 -12.53 29.99 -23.70
N LEU A 47 -12.68 31.22 -24.21
CA LEU A 47 -11.73 32.31 -23.94
C LEU A 47 -11.90 32.89 -22.53
N PHE A 48 -13.13 33.01 -22.00
CA PHE A 48 -13.38 33.46 -20.64
C PHE A 48 -13.17 32.37 -19.57
N ILE A 49 -13.49 31.11 -19.86
CA ILE A 49 -13.18 29.96 -18.98
C ILE A 49 -11.68 29.69 -19.02
N GLY A 50 -11.03 29.73 -20.18
CA GLY A 50 -9.58 29.55 -20.28
C GLY A 50 -8.77 30.67 -19.60
N SER A 51 -9.25 31.93 -19.64
CA SER A 51 -8.59 33.05 -18.95
C SER A 51 -8.92 33.12 -17.46
N ARG A 52 -10.14 32.77 -17.03
CA ARG A 52 -10.48 32.66 -15.60
C ARG A 52 -9.89 31.42 -14.96
N GLU A 53 -9.89 30.25 -15.61
CA GLU A 53 -9.19 29.06 -15.10
C GLU A 53 -7.68 29.24 -15.17
N GLY A 54 -7.14 29.92 -16.18
CA GLY A 54 -5.71 30.24 -16.25
C GLY A 54 -5.28 31.26 -15.18
N ALA A 55 -6.08 32.31 -14.96
CA ALA A 55 -5.82 33.31 -13.91
C ALA A 55 -6.13 32.78 -12.51
N GLN A 56 -7.19 31.98 -12.34
CA GLN A 56 -7.51 31.29 -11.09
C GLN A 56 -6.49 30.19 -10.80
N ARG A 57 -6.01 29.40 -11.78
CA ARG A 57 -4.88 28.48 -11.57
C ARG A 57 -3.59 29.21 -11.27
N ALA A 58 -3.35 30.39 -11.86
CA ALA A 58 -2.19 31.20 -11.54
C ALA A 58 -2.29 31.84 -10.14
N MET A 59 -3.48 32.29 -9.74
CA MET A 59 -3.77 32.82 -8.41
C MET A 59 -3.78 31.71 -7.36
N ASP A 60 -4.45 30.60 -7.58
CA ASP A 60 -4.43 29.38 -6.78
C ASP A 60 -3.01 28.82 -6.68
N ALA A 61 -2.23 28.78 -7.77
CA ALA A 61 -0.81 28.38 -7.70
C ALA A 61 0.06 29.38 -6.90
N GLN A 62 -0.37 30.64 -6.79
CA GLN A 62 0.29 31.69 -6.02
C GLN A 62 -0.17 31.71 -4.55
N GLU A 63 -1.41 31.32 -4.27
CA GLU A 63 -2.00 31.15 -2.92
C GLU A 63 -1.60 29.80 -2.30
N ILE A 64 -1.44 28.75 -3.11
CA ILE A 64 -0.87 27.43 -2.75
C ILE A 64 0.64 27.53 -2.51
N LYS A 65 1.34 28.51 -3.11
CA LYS A 65 2.69 28.87 -2.65
C LYS A 65 2.71 29.38 -1.20
N THR A 66 1.57 29.75 -0.62
CA THR A 66 1.49 30.44 0.69
C THR A 66 0.77 29.70 1.82
N SER A 67 0.04 28.59 1.60
CA SER A 67 -0.45 27.82 2.76
C SER A 67 0.71 27.02 3.39
N GLY A 68 1.08 27.39 4.62
CA GLY A 68 2.21 26.81 5.33
C GLY A 68 2.01 25.34 5.69
N ALA A 69 3.07 24.69 6.17
CA ALA A 69 2.96 23.38 6.79
C ALA A 69 1.97 23.43 7.97
N PRO A 70 1.22 22.35 8.25
CA PRO A 70 0.46 22.24 9.50
C PRO A 70 1.40 22.42 10.71
N ALA A 71 0.95 23.11 11.76
CA ALA A 71 1.79 23.43 12.92
C ALA A 71 2.44 22.18 13.56
N TRP A 72 1.71 21.05 13.60
CA TRP A 72 2.21 19.79 14.14
C TRP A 72 3.41 19.22 13.37
N ALA A 73 3.61 19.61 12.11
CA ALA A 73 4.71 19.09 11.29
C ALA A 73 6.09 19.63 11.72
N ALA A 74 6.12 20.79 12.41
CA ALA A 74 7.36 21.43 12.85
C ALA A 74 8.03 20.72 14.05
N SER A 75 7.27 19.94 14.81
CA SER A 75 7.74 19.22 16.00
C SER A 75 7.55 17.70 15.86
N ALA A 76 7.48 17.20 14.64
CA ALA A 76 7.18 15.81 14.38
C ALA A 76 8.23 14.86 14.98
N ARG A 77 7.75 13.74 15.51
CA ARG A 77 8.53 12.56 15.88
C ARG A 77 7.96 11.40 15.09
N ILE A 78 8.71 10.92 14.11
CA ILE A 78 8.16 10.10 13.03
C ILE A 78 8.69 8.68 13.16
N LEU A 79 7.77 7.71 13.19
CA LEU A 79 8.10 6.30 13.04
C LEU A 79 7.52 5.76 11.73
N SER A 80 8.27 4.91 11.03
CA SER A 80 7.68 4.13 9.95
C SER A 80 6.71 3.10 10.51
N ALA A 81 5.68 2.72 9.76
CA ALA A 81 4.86 1.56 10.07
C ALA A 81 4.37 0.90 8.79
N THR A 82 3.90 -0.33 8.90
CA THR A 82 3.13 -1.05 7.90
C THR A 82 1.71 -1.30 8.43
N CYS A 83 0.80 -1.78 7.58
CA CYS A 83 -0.53 -2.17 8.04
C CYS A 83 -0.54 -3.36 9.03
N GLU A 84 0.60 -4.05 9.20
CA GLU A 84 0.75 -5.11 10.21
C GLU A 84 1.04 -4.55 11.61
N ASP A 85 1.46 -3.29 11.71
CA ASP A 85 1.77 -2.64 12.99
C ASP A 85 0.54 -2.02 13.67
N MET A 86 -0.68 -2.33 13.19
CA MET A 86 -1.93 -1.72 13.66
C MET A 86 -2.15 -1.91 15.17
N ASP A 87 -1.82 -3.08 15.71
CA ASP A 87 -1.94 -3.39 17.14
C ASP A 87 -0.86 -2.72 17.99
N ARG A 88 0.18 -2.15 17.37
CA ARG A 88 1.29 -1.45 18.03
C ARG A 88 1.08 0.06 18.12
N LEU A 89 0.00 0.61 17.55
CA LEU A 89 -0.22 2.06 17.48
C LEU A 89 -0.29 2.75 18.86
N ALA A 90 -0.83 2.05 19.86
CA ALA A 90 -0.82 2.54 21.24
C ALA A 90 0.62 2.65 21.79
N ASP A 91 1.49 1.67 21.54
CA ASP A 91 2.89 1.70 21.94
C ASP A 91 3.66 2.79 21.18
N VAL A 92 3.43 2.90 19.86
CA VAL A 92 3.99 3.96 19.00
C VAL A 92 3.75 5.33 19.59
N ARG A 93 2.54 5.59 20.10
CA ARG A 93 2.22 6.85 20.79
C ARG A 93 2.80 6.91 22.19
N ASN A 94 2.43 5.99 23.06
CA ASN A 94 2.56 6.13 24.51
C ASN A 94 3.95 5.76 25.01
N ARG A 95 4.57 4.73 24.42
CA ARG A 95 5.90 4.27 24.78
C ARG A 95 6.97 5.03 23.99
N PHE A 96 6.82 5.06 22.67
CA PHE A 96 7.84 5.64 21.79
C PHE A 96 7.67 7.13 21.53
N GLY A 97 6.62 7.79 22.05
CA GLY A 97 6.45 9.24 21.95
C GLY A 97 6.29 9.78 20.53
N ALA A 98 5.95 8.91 19.55
CA ALA A 98 5.76 9.36 18.19
C ALA A 98 4.50 10.24 18.08
N THR A 99 4.54 11.18 17.14
CA THR A 99 3.41 12.07 16.81
C THR A 99 2.94 11.84 15.38
N VAL A 100 3.76 11.22 14.54
CA VAL A 100 3.49 10.94 13.14
C VAL A 100 3.92 9.52 12.82
N VAL A 101 3.11 8.82 12.03
CA VAL A 101 3.45 7.56 11.40
C VAL A 101 3.61 7.78 9.90
N LEU A 102 4.76 7.36 9.36
CA LEU A 102 4.93 7.22 7.92
C LEU A 102 4.52 5.78 7.52
N LEU A 103 3.34 5.64 6.94
CA LEU A 103 2.75 4.34 6.60
C LEU A 103 3.27 3.83 5.25
N TYR A 104 4.03 2.74 5.28
CA TYR A 104 4.44 1.91 4.15
C TYR A 104 3.36 0.87 3.84
N GLY A 105 2.36 1.31 3.09
CA GLY A 105 1.29 0.45 2.56
C GLY A 105 0.70 1.12 1.33
N VAL A 106 0.90 0.51 0.16
CA VAL A 106 0.46 1.10 -1.12
C VAL A 106 -0.83 0.45 -1.62
N GLY A 107 -1.80 1.31 -1.95
CA GLY A 107 -3.14 0.92 -2.39
C GLY A 107 -3.24 0.37 -3.81
N GLN A 108 -2.25 0.66 -4.67
CA GLN A 108 -2.33 0.34 -6.10
C GLN A 108 -1.05 -0.27 -6.66
N THR A 109 -0.01 0.55 -6.84
CA THR A 109 1.27 0.12 -7.40
C THR A 109 2.30 -0.01 -6.31
N SER A 110 3.05 -1.12 -6.33
CA SER A 110 4.27 -1.25 -5.52
C SER A 110 5.49 -1.13 -6.43
N ASN A 111 6.60 -0.76 -5.80
CA ASN A 111 7.93 -0.82 -6.37
C ASN A 111 8.62 -2.16 -6.05
N GLY A 112 7.86 -3.18 -5.64
CA GLY A 112 8.34 -4.51 -5.27
C GLY A 112 9.09 -4.60 -3.95
N TRP A 113 9.22 -3.48 -3.25
CA TRP A 113 9.84 -3.41 -1.94
C TRP A 113 8.80 -3.04 -0.86
N CYS A 114 7.95 -2.06 -1.13
CA CYS A 114 6.89 -1.67 -0.20
C CYS A 114 5.73 -2.69 -0.20
N PRO A 115 5.23 -3.12 0.98
CA PRO A 115 4.05 -3.98 1.07
C PRO A 115 2.82 -3.35 0.40
N ARG A 116 2.06 -4.17 -0.35
CA ARG A 116 0.75 -3.79 -0.89
C ARG A 116 -0.31 -3.95 0.20
N ALA A 117 -1.25 -3.00 0.31
CA ALA A 117 -2.40 -3.07 1.20
C ALA A 117 -3.64 -2.53 0.50
N SER A 118 -4.84 -3.05 0.79
CA SER A 118 -6.06 -2.48 0.22
C SER A 118 -6.31 -1.07 0.77
N TYR A 119 -6.98 -0.22 -0.01
CA TYR A 119 -7.39 1.10 0.48
C TYR A 119 -8.27 1.02 1.73
N GLU A 120 -9.07 -0.03 1.87
CA GLU A 120 -9.86 -0.30 3.07
C GLU A 120 -8.96 -0.52 4.29
N ARG A 121 -7.95 -1.40 4.17
CA ARG A 121 -7.00 -1.67 5.25
C ARG A 121 -6.17 -0.43 5.62
N ILE A 122 -5.80 0.37 4.62
CA ILE A 122 -5.13 1.67 4.83
C ILE A 122 -6.05 2.63 5.58
N GLY A 123 -7.34 2.71 5.21
CA GLY A 123 -8.33 3.52 5.93
C GLY A 123 -8.53 3.08 7.37
N GLN A 124 -8.61 1.77 7.63
CA GLN A 124 -8.69 1.21 8.99
C GLN A 124 -7.46 1.58 9.82
N PHE A 125 -6.26 1.49 9.24
CA PHE A 125 -5.02 1.90 9.90
C PHE A 125 -5.05 3.39 10.25
N ILE A 126 -5.46 4.25 9.31
CA ILE A 126 -5.54 5.70 9.53
C ILE A 126 -6.49 6.01 10.69
N ALA A 127 -7.69 5.45 10.68
CA ALA A 127 -8.68 5.66 11.75
C ALA A 127 -8.11 5.22 13.11
N ARG A 128 -7.50 4.03 13.18
CA ARG A 128 -6.92 3.50 14.41
C ARG A 128 -5.73 4.33 14.91
N ALA A 129 -4.93 4.88 14.00
CA ALA A 129 -3.83 5.77 14.37
C ALA A 129 -4.37 7.09 14.94
N HIS A 130 -5.45 7.63 14.36
CA HIS A 130 -6.12 8.83 14.87
C HIS A 130 -6.72 8.62 16.26
N ASP A 131 -7.29 7.45 16.55
CA ASP A 131 -7.76 7.07 17.90
C ASP A 131 -6.63 7.10 18.96
N ASN A 132 -5.37 6.98 18.51
CA ASN A 132 -4.17 7.04 19.34
C ASN A 132 -3.44 8.40 19.23
N ASP A 133 -4.10 9.45 18.74
CA ASP A 133 -3.52 10.80 18.58
C ASP A 133 -2.24 10.82 17.72
N LEU A 134 -2.18 9.96 16.69
CA LEU A 134 -1.11 9.93 15.71
C LEU A 134 -1.58 10.56 14.40
N LYS A 135 -0.69 11.32 13.75
CA LYS A 135 -0.88 11.74 12.35
C LYS A 135 -0.37 10.66 11.41
N VAL A 136 -0.99 10.48 10.25
CA VAL A 136 -0.57 9.48 9.26
C VAL A 136 -0.19 10.14 7.95
N VAL A 137 1.03 9.89 7.50
CA VAL A 137 1.50 10.25 6.16
C VAL A 137 1.67 8.96 5.37
N CYS A 138 1.03 8.83 4.21
CA CYS A 138 1.12 7.62 3.39
C CYS A 138 2.33 7.68 2.47
N TYR A 139 3.17 6.64 2.49
CA TYR A 139 4.24 6.43 1.52
C TYR A 139 3.67 6.07 0.15
N PHE A 140 4.24 6.65 -0.89
CA PHE A 140 3.94 6.24 -2.27
C PHE A 140 5.17 6.42 -3.16
N ASP A 141 5.68 5.33 -3.74
CA ASP A 141 6.67 5.42 -4.82
C ASP A 141 5.98 5.95 -6.08
N THR A 142 6.32 7.19 -6.42
CA THR A 142 5.69 7.90 -7.53
C THR A 142 6.47 7.82 -8.82
N THR A 143 7.62 7.16 -8.83
CA THR A 143 8.44 7.07 -10.03
C THR A 143 8.55 5.64 -10.52
N LEU A 144 8.65 4.66 -9.63
CA LEU A 144 8.88 3.27 -9.99
C LEU A 144 7.66 2.41 -9.68
N ALA A 145 7.20 1.66 -10.68
CA ALA A 145 6.25 0.58 -10.48
C ALA A 145 6.78 -0.73 -11.05
N GLU A 146 6.32 -1.84 -10.47
CA GLU A 146 6.67 -3.20 -10.92
C GLU A 146 6.26 -3.47 -12.37
N GLU A 147 6.99 -4.39 -13.01
CA GLU A 147 6.77 -4.81 -14.39
C GLU A 147 5.34 -5.24 -14.71
N GLU A 148 4.61 -5.83 -13.76
CA GLU A 148 3.17 -6.17 -13.89
C GLU A 148 2.36 -4.93 -14.30
N PHE A 149 2.54 -3.82 -13.58
CA PHE A 149 1.80 -2.58 -13.85
C PHE A 149 2.18 -1.94 -15.20
N PHE A 150 3.44 -2.09 -15.61
CA PHE A 150 3.90 -1.61 -16.91
C PHE A 150 3.28 -2.38 -18.09
N LYS A 151 3.11 -3.71 -17.97
CA LYS A 151 2.65 -4.60 -19.05
C LYS A 151 1.15 -4.54 -19.30
N ASP A 152 0.34 -4.27 -18.28
CA ASP A 152 -1.13 -4.32 -18.34
C ASP A 152 -1.79 -3.05 -18.92
N ALA A 153 -1.21 -2.46 -19.98
CA ALA A 153 -1.70 -1.29 -20.73
C ALA A 153 -1.24 0.11 -20.26
N HIS A 154 -0.08 0.23 -19.58
CA HIS A 154 0.49 1.53 -19.17
C HIS A 154 1.91 1.77 -19.68
N CYS A 155 2.36 1.00 -20.68
CA CYS A 155 3.74 1.04 -21.15
C CYS A 155 4.11 2.41 -21.74
N GLU A 156 3.16 3.12 -22.35
CA GLU A 156 3.31 4.45 -22.92
C GLU A 156 3.52 5.55 -21.86
N TRP A 157 3.19 5.27 -20.60
CA TRP A 157 3.42 6.22 -19.50
C TRP A 157 4.86 6.24 -19.00
N ALA A 158 5.65 5.22 -19.36
CA ALA A 158 7.03 5.09 -18.93
C ALA A 158 7.93 6.20 -19.51
N GLN A 159 8.96 6.57 -18.74
CA GLN A 159 10.07 7.36 -19.22
C GLN A 159 10.80 6.60 -20.32
N ARG A 160 11.27 7.34 -21.33
CA ARG A 160 11.99 6.78 -22.49
C ARG A 160 13.37 7.39 -22.62
N ASP A 161 14.35 6.57 -22.96
CA ASP A 161 15.67 7.06 -23.35
C ASP A 161 15.68 7.66 -24.77
N GLU A 162 16.83 8.14 -25.24
CA GLU A 162 16.97 8.74 -26.58
C GLU A 162 16.62 7.78 -27.71
N ALA A 163 16.74 6.47 -27.49
CA ALA A 163 16.40 5.41 -28.45
C ALA A 163 14.90 5.00 -28.37
N GLY A 164 14.11 5.62 -27.50
CA GLY A 164 12.71 5.29 -27.28
C GLY A 164 12.48 4.05 -26.41
N GLN A 165 13.52 3.49 -25.80
CA GLN A 165 13.40 2.32 -24.93
C GLN A 165 12.89 2.71 -23.54
N PRO A 166 12.08 1.86 -22.89
CA PRO A 166 11.54 2.14 -21.58
C PRO A 166 12.64 2.07 -20.51
N ILE A 167 12.70 3.12 -19.69
CA ILE A 167 13.66 3.21 -18.60
C ILE A 167 13.19 2.31 -17.46
N HIS A 168 14.06 1.40 -17.05
CA HIS A 168 13.79 0.47 -15.96
C HIS A 168 15.02 0.27 -15.09
N TYR A 169 14.77 -0.24 -13.88
CA TYR A 169 15.77 -0.55 -12.88
C TYR A 169 15.46 -1.89 -12.22
N GLN A 170 16.45 -2.76 -12.14
CA GLN A 170 16.37 -4.03 -11.43
C GLN A 170 17.51 -4.08 -10.40
N PRO A 171 17.24 -3.69 -9.14
CA PRO A 171 18.25 -3.83 -8.09
C PRO A 171 18.46 -5.31 -7.76
N THR A 172 19.62 -5.63 -7.17
CA THR A 172 19.99 -7.00 -6.78
C THR A 172 19.02 -7.67 -5.79
N HIS A 173 18.28 -6.88 -5.01
CA HIS A 173 17.35 -7.38 -4.00
C HIS A 173 15.89 -7.50 -4.48
N ILE A 174 15.57 -7.12 -5.73
CA ILE A 174 14.22 -7.27 -6.29
C ILE A 174 14.30 -8.12 -7.55
N ARG A 175 13.49 -9.17 -7.64
CA ARG A 175 13.59 -10.17 -8.72
C ARG A 175 13.11 -9.67 -10.09
N GLN A 176 12.32 -8.61 -10.13
CA GLN A 176 11.68 -8.09 -11.33
C GLN A 176 12.09 -6.65 -11.65
N HIS A 177 11.92 -6.27 -12.92
CA HIS A 177 12.17 -4.91 -13.35
C HIS A 177 11.15 -3.94 -12.73
N ARG A 178 11.62 -2.73 -12.45
CA ARG A 178 10.79 -1.59 -12.06
C ARG A 178 10.91 -0.54 -13.13
N TYR A 179 9.80 -0.13 -13.71
CA TYR A 179 9.79 0.85 -14.79
C TYR A 179 9.61 2.25 -14.21
N ALA A 180 10.39 3.20 -14.73
CA ALA A 180 10.28 4.61 -14.35
C ALA A 180 9.14 5.24 -15.14
N PHE A 181 8.19 5.90 -14.47
CA PHE A 181 7.04 6.55 -15.09
C PHE A 181 7.24 8.05 -15.25
N CYS A 182 6.70 8.61 -16.33
CA CYS A 182 6.92 10.00 -16.72
C CYS A 182 5.84 10.91 -16.13
N PHE A 183 6.24 11.97 -15.42
CA PHE A 183 5.29 12.94 -14.84
C PHE A 183 4.63 13.89 -15.87
N ASN A 184 4.99 13.79 -17.14
CA ASN A 184 4.29 14.46 -18.25
C ASN A 184 3.25 13.56 -18.93
N SER A 185 3.22 12.27 -18.61
CA SER A 185 2.21 11.32 -19.12
C SER A 185 1.00 11.26 -18.17
N PRO A 186 -0.07 10.51 -18.53
CA PRO A 186 -1.24 10.30 -17.67
C PRO A 186 -0.90 9.69 -16.29
N TRP A 187 0.30 9.15 -16.10
CA TRP A 187 0.82 8.77 -14.79
C TRP A 187 0.72 9.90 -13.75
N SER A 188 0.94 11.16 -14.15
CA SER A 188 0.79 12.29 -13.23
C SER A 188 -0.63 12.40 -12.69
N GLU A 189 -1.66 12.12 -13.49
CA GLU A 189 -3.06 12.14 -13.03
C GLU A 189 -3.37 10.93 -12.16
N TYR A 190 -2.78 9.77 -12.47
CA TYR A 190 -2.88 8.58 -11.65
C TYR A 190 -2.36 8.85 -10.22
N VAL A 191 -1.17 9.44 -10.10
CA VAL A 191 -0.58 9.79 -8.80
C VAL A 191 -1.43 10.79 -8.04
N GLN A 192 -2.00 11.80 -8.71
CA GLN A 192 -2.93 12.76 -8.10
C GLN A 192 -4.17 12.06 -7.53
N ARG A 193 -4.78 11.13 -8.27
CA ARG A 193 -5.95 10.37 -7.80
C ARG A 193 -5.61 9.48 -6.60
N ALA A 194 -4.46 8.81 -6.62
CA ALA A 194 -4.02 7.99 -5.49
C ALA A 194 -3.79 8.85 -4.23
N ALA A 195 -3.13 9.99 -4.37
CA ALA A 195 -2.90 10.92 -3.26
C ALA A 195 -4.20 11.53 -2.72
N ALA A 196 -5.12 11.93 -3.60
CA ALA A 196 -6.45 12.38 -3.21
C ALA A 196 -7.21 11.29 -2.46
N ARG A 197 -7.11 10.04 -2.92
CA ARG A 197 -7.74 8.90 -2.24
C ARG A 197 -7.21 8.69 -0.82
N TYR A 198 -5.90 8.86 -0.59
CA TYR A 198 -5.35 8.82 0.78
C TYR A 198 -5.94 9.93 1.66
N ALA A 199 -6.09 11.15 1.12
CA ALA A 199 -6.71 12.25 1.85
C ALA A 199 -8.19 11.99 2.18
N GLU A 200 -8.96 11.41 1.25
CA GLU A 200 -10.36 10.99 1.47
C GLU A 200 -10.50 9.94 2.59
N LEU A 201 -9.51 9.05 2.71
CA LEU A 201 -9.44 8.05 3.78
C LEU A 201 -9.01 8.64 5.13
N GLY A 202 -8.71 9.94 5.18
CA GLY A 202 -8.35 10.67 6.40
C GLY A 202 -6.85 10.87 6.59
N ALA A 203 -5.98 10.48 5.65
CA ALA A 203 -4.54 10.69 5.80
C ALA A 203 -4.21 12.18 6.05
N ASP A 204 -3.20 12.44 6.89
CA ASP A 204 -2.68 13.77 7.19
C ASP A 204 -1.63 14.23 6.17
N GLY A 205 -1.17 13.33 5.30
CA GLY A 205 -0.32 13.68 4.19
C GLY A 205 0.09 12.53 3.29
N VAL A 206 0.91 12.85 2.29
CA VAL A 206 1.56 11.89 1.39
C VAL A 206 3.07 12.17 1.35
N PHE A 207 3.84 11.09 1.30
CA PHE A 207 5.27 11.11 1.02
C PHE A 207 5.50 10.49 -0.36
N LEU A 208 5.94 11.33 -1.30
CA LEU A 208 6.27 10.92 -2.66
C LEU A 208 7.72 10.44 -2.67
N ASP A 209 7.91 9.13 -2.73
CA ASP A 209 9.25 8.56 -2.76
C ASP A 209 9.88 8.69 -4.15
N ASN A 210 11.19 8.94 -4.13
CA ASN A 210 12.07 8.92 -5.28
C ASN A 210 11.58 9.67 -6.54
N PRO A 211 10.94 10.87 -6.47
CA PRO A 211 10.54 11.60 -7.66
C PRO A 211 11.77 12.06 -8.48
N ASP A 212 11.98 11.45 -9.65
CA ASP A 212 13.07 11.84 -10.56
C ASP A 212 12.77 11.46 -12.03
N TYR A 213 13.52 12.07 -12.94
CA TYR A 213 13.62 11.61 -14.33
C TYR A 213 14.92 10.80 -14.46
N TYR A 214 14.79 9.49 -14.30
CA TYR A 214 15.92 8.57 -14.17
C TYR A 214 16.57 8.25 -15.51
N THR A 215 17.88 8.02 -15.47
CA THR A 215 18.61 7.28 -16.50
C THR A 215 19.60 6.35 -15.79
N PHE A 216 19.25 5.09 -15.61
CA PHE A 216 20.07 4.10 -14.89
C PHE A 216 21.34 3.65 -15.65
N GLY A 217 21.77 4.42 -16.66
CA GLY A 217 22.95 4.18 -17.50
C GLY A 217 23.31 5.33 -18.46
N GLY A 218 22.87 6.58 -18.22
CA GLY A 218 23.08 7.68 -19.18
C GLY A 218 22.74 9.08 -18.67
N LYS A 219 22.67 10.05 -19.60
CA LYS A 219 22.36 11.48 -19.36
C LYS A 219 20.92 11.69 -18.90
N LYS A 220 20.68 12.40 -17.79
CA LYS A 220 19.35 12.53 -17.17
C LYS A 220 18.34 13.17 -18.14
N SER A 221 17.32 12.42 -18.58
CA SER A 221 16.24 12.95 -19.41
C SER A 221 15.11 11.94 -19.60
N CYS A 222 13.97 12.39 -20.14
CA CYS A 222 12.93 11.54 -20.69
C CYS A 222 12.51 12.05 -22.07
N PHE A 223 12.52 11.16 -23.06
CA PHE A 223 12.22 11.42 -24.46
C PHE A 223 10.92 10.74 -24.92
N CYS A 224 10.00 10.44 -24.02
CA CYS A 224 8.67 9.92 -24.41
C CYS A 224 7.90 10.97 -25.23
N SER A 225 6.90 10.54 -26.00
CA SER A 225 6.07 11.42 -26.85
C SER A 225 5.48 12.59 -26.06
N TYR A 226 4.98 12.35 -24.84
CA TYR A 226 4.47 13.41 -23.96
C TYR A 226 5.52 14.48 -23.62
N CYS A 227 6.76 14.08 -23.34
CA CYS A 227 7.85 15.03 -23.12
C CYS A 227 8.20 15.81 -24.39
N GLN A 228 8.27 15.13 -25.54
CA GLN A 228 8.57 15.76 -26.83
C GLN A 228 7.51 16.82 -27.19
N GLU A 229 6.23 16.47 -27.11
CA GLU A 229 5.10 17.36 -27.42
C GLU A 229 5.07 18.56 -26.48
N ARG A 230 5.17 18.30 -25.17
CA ARG A 230 5.12 19.35 -24.15
C ARG A 230 6.33 20.28 -24.26
N PHE A 231 7.54 19.74 -24.44
CA PHE A 231 8.77 20.53 -24.57
C PHE A 231 8.70 21.43 -25.81
N LYS A 232 8.30 20.89 -26.96
CA LYS A 232 8.12 21.65 -28.19
C LYS A 232 7.08 22.76 -28.03
N LYS A 233 5.96 22.47 -27.35
CA LYS A 233 4.92 23.46 -27.09
C LYS A 233 5.41 24.60 -26.18
N GLU A 234 6.18 24.30 -25.14
CA GLU A 234 6.63 25.30 -24.15
C GLU A 234 7.87 26.10 -24.62
N THR A 235 8.75 25.48 -25.38
CA THR A 235 10.06 26.07 -25.74
C THR A 235 10.21 26.41 -27.23
N GLY A 236 9.35 25.86 -28.08
CA GLY A 236 9.47 25.95 -29.54
C GLY A 236 10.56 25.05 -30.14
N ALA A 237 11.38 24.40 -29.32
CA ALA A 237 12.52 23.59 -29.77
C ALA A 237 12.22 22.08 -29.74
N ASP A 238 12.97 21.32 -30.52
CA ASP A 238 12.99 19.86 -30.41
C ASP A 238 13.84 19.45 -29.19
N ILE A 239 13.28 18.58 -28.34
CA ILE A 239 13.95 18.08 -27.14
C ILE A 239 15.26 17.33 -27.49
N PHE A 240 15.36 16.72 -28.67
CA PHE A 240 16.59 16.05 -29.10
C PHE A 240 17.73 17.02 -29.45
N GLN A 241 17.40 18.28 -29.78
CA GLN A 241 18.36 19.26 -30.30
C GLN A 241 18.89 20.25 -29.25
N VAL A 242 18.39 20.16 -28.01
CA VAL A 242 18.79 21.09 -26.92
C VAL A 242 19.84 20.48 -25.99
N PRO A 243 20.73 21.29 -25.38
CA PRO A 243 21.71 20.80 -24.41
C PRO A 243 21.05 20.14 -23.19
N GLU A 244 21.70 19.11 -22.64
CA GLU A 244 21.21 18.34 -21.49
C GLU A 244 20.84 19.23 -20.29
N GLY A 245 21.68 20.20 -19.92
CA GLY A 245 21.40 21.08 -18.79
C GLY A 245 20.09 21.88 -18.94
N ALA A 246 19.74 22.29 -20.15
CA ALA A 246 18.47 22.98 -20.43
C ALA A 246 17.28 22.01 -20.29
N ARG A 247 17.41 20.78 -20.80
CA ARG A 247 16.39 19.73 -20.64
C ARG A 247 16.16 19.38 -19.18
N VAL A 248 17.24 19.10 -18.44
CA VAL A 248 17.20 18.73 -17.03
C VAL A 248 16.53 19.82 -16.20
N LYS A 249 16.85 21.10 -16.46
CA LYS A 249 16.18 22.23 -15.81
C LYS A 249 14.67 22.25 -16.11
N TRP A 250 14.27 22.01 -17.36
CA TRP A 250 12.86 21.93 -17.74
C TRP A 250 12.13 20.75 -17.09
N LEU A 251 12.77 19.57 -17.01
CA LEU A 251 12.23 18.40 -16.32
C LEU A 251 12.08 18.65 -14.82
N GLY A 252 13.02 19.35 -14.19
CA GLY A 252 12.90 19.81 -12.80
C GLY A 252 11.68 20.71 -12.58
N LYS A 253 11.41 21.64 -13.51
CA LYS A 253 10.15 22.44 -13.51
C LYS A 253 8.92 21.53 -13.63
N CYS A 254 8.91 20.60 -14.58
CA CYS A 254 7.78 19.69 -14.79
C CYS A 254 7.47 18.86 -13.54
N LEU A 255 8.51 18.38 -12.86
CA LEU A 255 8.38 17.63 -11.62
C LEU A 255 7.82 18.48 -10.47
N GLY A 256 8.33 19.71 -10.31
CA GLY A 256 7.80 20.64 -9.33
C GLY A 256 6.31 20.94 -9.54
N GLU A 257 5.91 21.21 -10.79
CA GLU A 257 4.50 21.41 -11.14
C GLU A 257 3.65 20.15 -10.89
N HIS A 258 4.19 18.96 -11.11
CA HIS A 258 3.51 17.70 -10.76
C HIS A 258 3.24 17.62 -9.25
N ILE A 259 4.23 17.90 -8.41
CA ILE A 259 4.06 17.94 -6.94
C ILE A 259 3.01 18.98 -6.55
N GLY A 260 3.03 20.15 -7.19
CA GLY A 260 1.99 21.18 -7.01
C GLY A 260 0.58 20.65 -7.29
N ARG A 261 0.39 19.94 -8.42
CA ARG A 261 -0.89 19.30 -8.76
C ARG A 261 -1.31 18.21 -7.77
N VAL A 262 -0.38 17.44 -7.25
CA VAL A 262 -0.66 16.44 -6.19
C VAL A 262 -1.19 17.13 -4.93
N ARG A 263 -0.54 18.21 -4.50
CA ARG A 263 -0.98 19.00 -3.35
C ARG A 263 -2.35 19.63 -3.57
N GLU A 264 -2.61 20.18 -4.75
CA GLU A 264 -3.92 20.67 -5.14
C GLU A 264 -4.99 19.58 -5.03
N ALA A 265 -4.71 18.39 -5.59
CA ALA A 265 -5.65 17.27 -5.56
C ALA A 265 -5.97 16.84 -4.12
N MET A 266 -4.97 16.72 -3.25
CA MET A 266 -5.19 16.39 -1.84
C MET A 266 -5.94 17.49 -1.08
N THR A 267 -5.60 18.75 -1.32
CA THR A 267 -6.26 19.89 -0.66
C THR A 267 -7.74 19.95 -1.04
N ARG A 268 -8.06 19.69 -2.32
CA ARG A 268 -9.47 19.59 -2.78
C ARG A 268 -10.21 18.40 -2.17
N ALA A 269 -9.52 17.27 -1.97
CA ALA A 269 -10.10 16.08 -1.39
C ALA A 269 -10.37 16.21 0.13
N ALA A 270 -9.58 17.03 0.83
CA ALA A 270 -9.71 17.27 2.27
C ALA A 270 -9.67 18.78 2.62
N PRO A 271 -10.66 19.59 2.19
CA PRO A 271 -10.60 21.05 2.30
C PRO A 271 -10.61 21.57 3.75
N ALA A 272 -11.13 20.78 4.69
CA ALA A 272 -11.21 21.15 6.11
C ALA A 272 -9.92 20.85 6.90
N ARG A 273 -8.94 20.18 6.30
CA ARG A 273 -7.72 19.71 6.98
C ARG A 273 -6.48 20.09 6.18
N PRO A 274 -5.54 20.86 6.76
CA PRO A 274 -4.23 21.06 6.16
C PRO A 274 -3.49 19.73 6.00
N VAL A 275 -3.15 19.37 4.77
CA VAL A 275 -2.42 18.13 4.43
C VAL A 275 -0.93 18.40 4.25
N VAL A 276 -0.09 17.43 4.60
CA VAL A 276 1.34 17.40 4.28
C VAL A 276 1.56 16.78 2.90
N VAL A 277 2.33 17.45 2.05
CA VAL A 277 2.91 16.87 0.84
C VAL A 277 4.41 17.03 0.93
N THR A 278 5.08 15.90 1.07
CA THR A 278 6.53 15.82 1.17
C THR A 278 7.08 14.82 0.17
N ALA A 279 8.38 14.90 -0.12
CA ALA A 279 9.02 14.06 -1.11
C ALA A 279 10.49 13.85 -0.80
N ASN A 280 11.04 12.70 -1.19
CA ASN A 280 12.46 12.42 -0.99
C ASN A 280 13.33 13.34 -1.87
N VAL A 281 14.04 14.28 -1.25
CA VAL A 281 15.05 15.09 -1.94
C VAL A 281 16.44 14.53 -1.67
N CYS A 282 16.79 13.40 -2.29
CA CYS A 282 18.09 12.80 -2.09
C CYS A 282 19.16 13.46 -3.00
N GLY A 283 20.09 14.21 -2.38
CA GLY A 283 21.35 14.68 -2.98
C GLY A 283 21.39 16.15 -3.44
N ASP A 284 22.52 16.51 -4.06
CA ASP A 284 22.80 17.79 -4.74
C ASP A 284 22.53 17.66 -6.27
N GLY A 285 21.68 16.69 -6.64
CA GLY A 285 21.35 16.40 -8.02
C GLY A 285 20.52 17.51 -8.69
N PRO A 286 20.49 17.57 -10.03
CA PRO A 286 19.94 18.72 -10.73
C PRO A 286 18.40 18.77 -10.78
N ILE A 287 17.71 17.70 -10.38
CA ILE A 287 16.23 17.59 -10.34
C ILE A 287 15.75 17.33 -8.91
N ARG A 288 16.13 16.20 -8.31
CA ARG A 288 15.75 15.78 -6.95
C ARG A 288 16.57 16.51 -5.86
N SER A 289 16.47 17.83 -5.78
CA SER A 289 17.17 18.68 -4.79
C SER A 289 16.24 19.68 -4.10
N MET A 290 16.68 20.15 -2.92
CA MET A 290 15.95 21.14 -2.10
C MET A 290 15.61 22.40 -2.91
N ARG A 291 16.57 22.94 -3.67
CA ARG A 291 16.35 24.14 -4.50
C ARG A 291 15.25 23.98 -5.55
N VAL A 292 15.07 22.79 -6.11
CA VAL A 292 14.13 22.55 -7.21
C VAL A 292 12.76 22.14 -6.68
N LEU A 293 12.71 21.20 -5.74
CA LEU A 293 11.45 20.63 -5.24
C LEU A 293 10.92 21.35 -3.99
N GLY A 294 11.81 21.90 -3.16
CA GLY A 294 11.47 22.60 -1.92
C GLY A 294 10.39 23.68 -2.07
N PRO A 295 10.34 24.50 -3.14
CA PRO A 295 9.25 25.46 -3.35
C PRO A 295 7.85 24.84 -3.44
N TYR A 296 7.73 23.59 -3.91
CA TYR A 296 6.46 22.90 -4.15
C TYR A 296 6.00 22.04 -2.96
N LEU A 297 6.92 21.69 -2.07
CA LEU A 297 6.65 20.95 -0.84
C LEU A 297 6.22 21.90 0.28
N ASN A 298 5.37 21.45 1.20
CA ASN A 298 5.09 22.21 2.43
C ASN A 298 5.86 21.66 3.64
N VAL A 299 6.35 20.43 3.56
CA VAL A 299 7.34 19.84 4.48
C VAL A 299 8.50 19.31 3.67
N LEU A 300 9.72 19.63 4.05
CA LEU A 300 10.94 19.14 3.40
C LEU A 300 11.29 17.78 3.97
N PHE A 301 11.85 16.90 3.14
CA PHE A 301 12.26 15.58 3.58
C PHE A 301 13.61 15.20 3.01
N ARG A 302 14.53 14.81 3.87
CA ARG A 302 15.88 14.37 3.52
C ARG A 302 16.11 12.94 4.00
N GLU A 303 16.59 12.10 3.11
CA GLU A 303 17.20 10.84 3.49
C GLU A 303 18.69 11.02 3.79
N ALA A 304 19.12 10.52 4.94
CA ALA A 304 20.46 10.72 5.45
C ALA A 304 21.04 9.45 6.07
N GLY A 305 22.26 9.11 5.63
CA GLY A 305 23.12 8.12 6.27
C GLY A 305 24.37 8.75 6.87
N GLY A 306 25.05 8.01 7.74
CA GLY A 306 26.18 8.49 8.53
C GLY A 306 25.77 9.37 9.71
N ALA A 307 26.75 9.83 10.50
CA ALA A 307 26.55 10.68 11.69
C ALA A 307 27.71 11.69 11.84
N GLY A 308 27.58 12.60 12.80
CA GLY A 308 28.58 13.58 13.19
C GLY A 308 28.52 14.91 12.41
N PRO A 309 29.60 15.71 12.47
CA PRO A 309 29.64 17.08 11.93
C PRO A 309 29.28 17.20 10.45
N HIS A 310 29.59 16.17 9.65
CA HIS A 310 29.24 16.14 8.22
C HIS A 310 27.73 16.09 7.99
N LEU A 311 27.00 15.33 8.80
CA LEU A 311 25.54 15.29 8.74
C LEU A 311 24.95 16.64 9.14
N ARG A 312 25.38 17.21 10.28
CA ARG A 312 24.90 18.52 10.77
C ARG A 312 25.04 19.62 9.72
N LYS A 313 26.25 19.78 9.15
CA LYS A 313 26.52 20.79 8.13
C LYS A 313 25.64 20.66 6.90
N ARG A 314 25.31 19.41 6.51
CA ARG A 314 24.39 19.15 5.39
C ARG A 314 22.97 19.59 5.74
N LEU A 315 22.49 19.22 6.92
CA LEU A 315 21.13 19.57 7.36
C LEU A 315 20.94 21.07 7.60
N GLU A 316 21.98 21.78 8.07
CA GLU A 316 21.99 23.25 8.19
C GLU A 316 21.78 23.91 6.82
N ARG A 317 22.57 23.50 5.81
CA ARG A 317 22.39 23.97 4.43
C ARG A 317 20.98 23.70 3.91
N ASP A 318 20.42 22.55 4.22
CA ASP A 318 19.08 22.17 3.75
C ASP A 318 17.98 23.00 4.37
N ARG A 319 18.15 23.40 5.64
CA ARG A 319 17.26 24.34 6.31
C ARG A 319 17.35 25.73 5.67
N ASP A 320 18.56 26.19 5.37
CA ASP A 320 18.79 27.49 4.75
C ASP A 320 18.14 27.56 3.36
N GLU A 321 18.34 26.52 2.54
CA GLU A 321 17.67 26.40 1.23
C GLU A 321 16.16 26.21 1.36
N GLY A 322 15.73 25.56 2.44
CA GLY A 322 14.36 25.16 2.73
C GLY A 322 13.38 26.29 3.05
N SER A 323 13.87 27.53 3.16
CA SER A 323 13.04 28.72 3.39
C SER A 323 12.15 28.62 4.64
N GLY A 324 12.67 28.02 5.73
CA GLY A 324 11.99 27.95 7.03
C GLY A 324 10.88 26.89 7.15
N LYS A 325 10.67 26.05 6.13
CA LYS A 325 9.73 24.91 6.21
C LYS A 325 10.26 23.83 7.18
N PRO A 326 9.37 23.05 7.83
CA PRO A 326 9.80 21.90 8.62
C PRO A 326 10.66 20.94 7.78
N LEU A 327 11.77 20.47 8.36
CA LEU A 327 12.67 19.49 7.75
C LEU A 327 12.55 18.16 8.48
N TRP A 328 12.05 17.15 7.79
CA TRP A 328 12.00 15.76 8.25
C TRP A 328 13.21 15.00 7.72
N VAL A 329 13.84 14.20 8.57
CA VAL A 329 15.09 13.49 8.21
C VAL A 329 14.92 12.01 8.50
N VAL A 330 14.87 11.19 7.45
CA VAL A 330 14.90 9.73 7.61
C VAL A 330 16.32 9.26 7.82
N LEU A 331 16.49 8.50 8.90
CA LEU A 331 17.77 7.94 9.31
C LEU A 331 17.95 6.56 8.67
N THR A 332 18.81 6.46 7.67
CA THR A 332 19.12 5.17 7.05
C THR A 332 20.10 4.42 7.95
N MET A 333 19.73 3.20 8.32
CA MET A 333 20.48 2.37 9.25
C MET A 333 20.85 1.05 8.61
N GLU A 334 22.11 0.64 8.78
CA GLU A 334 22.55 -0.72 8.48
C GLU A 334 22.58 -1.52 9.78
N TRP A 335 21.98 -2.71 9.77
CA TRP A 335 22.06 -3.62 10.91
C TRP A 335 23.46 -4.22 11.00
N ARG A 336 24.11 -4.09 12.15
CA ARG A 336 25.43 -4.68 12.43
C ARG A 336 25.41 -5.52 13.69
N SER A 337 25.22 -4.86 14.83
CA SER A 337 24.98 -5.48 16.13
C SER A 337 24.01 -4.59 16.92
N PRO A 338 23.27 -5.14 17.90
CA PRO A 338 22.33 -4.35 18.70
C PRO A 338 22.98 -3.09 19.31
N ALA A 339 24.17 -3.23 19.89
CA ALA A 339 24.88 -2.14 20.54
C ALA A 339 25.43 -1.09 19.55
N GLU A 340 26.03 -1.52 18.44
CA GLU A 340 26.58 -0.59 17.45
C GLU A 340 25.48 0.17 16.73
N THR A 341 24.41 -0.53 16.31
CA THR A 341 23.28 0.10 15.62
C THR A 341 22.54 1.06 16.55
N ALA A 342 22.34 0.72 17.84
CA ALA A 342 21.75 1.64 18.82
C ALA A 342 22.60 2.90 19.05
N ARG A 343 23.93 2.76 19.15
CA ARG A 343 24.85 3.90 19.28
C ARG A 343 24.75 4.84 18.06
N VAL A 344 24.81 4.29 16.85
CA VAL A 344 24.70 5.07 15.61
C VAL A 344 23.33 5.77 15.51
N LEU A 345 22.24 5.09 15.88
CA LEU A 345 20.90 5.69 15.92
C LEU A 345 20.87 6.91 16.84
N ALA A 346 21.41 6.75 18.06
CA ALA A 346 21.44 7.82 19.05
C ALA A 346 22.20 9.05 18.52
N GLU A 347 23.39 8.84 17.95
CA GLU A 347 24.21 9.93 17.35
C GLU A 347 23.47 10.63 16.22
N GLN A 348 22.83 9.86 15.32
CA GLN A 348 22.05 10.43 14.22
C GLN A 348 20.85 11.25 14.70
N ILE A 349 20.10 10.76 15.69
CA ILE A 349 18.97 11.52 16.25
C ILE A 349 19.46 12.80 16.92
N GLU A 350 20.57 12.73 17.68
CA GLU A 350 21.18 13.91 18.31
C GLU A 350 21.58 14.96 17.27
N ASP A 351 22.18 14.56 16.15
CA ASP A 351 22.57 15.48 15.08
C ASP A 351 21.37 16.14 14.40
N VAL A 352 20.30 15.38 14.13
CA VAL A 352 19.06 15.90 13.54
C VAL A 352 18.38 16.90 14.49
N LEU A 353 18.32 16.56 15.78
CA LEU A 353 17.71 17.44 16.78
C LEU A 353 18.56 18.70 17.04
N ALA A 354 19.89 18.60 17.00
CA ALA A 354 20.80 19.72 17.22
C ALA A 354 20.60 20.86 16.19
N VAL A 355 20.23 20.51 14.96
CA VAL A 355 19.90 21.48 13.91
C VAL A 355 18.42 21.82 13.86
N GLY A 356 17.62 21.39 14.85
CA GLY A 356 16.18 21.67 14.96
C GLY A 356 15.33 21.03 13.86
N ALA A 357 15.77 19.92 13.28
CA ALA A 357 14.99 19.12 12.33
C ALA A 357 14.21 17.99 13.05
N CYS A 358 13.30 17.34 12.35
CA CYS A 358 12.45 16.27 12.87
C CYS A 358 13.00 14.89 12.47
N PRO A 359 13.39 14.04 13.43
CA PRO A 359 13.87 12.70 13.12
C PRO A 359 12.72 11.78 12.69
N MET A 360 12.98 11.00 11.64
CA MET A 360 12.20 9.83 11.25
C MET A 360 13.06 8.57 11.42
N VAL A 361 12.54 7.62 12.20
CA VAL A 361 13.19 6.34 12.48
C VAL A 361 12.38 5.21 11.86
N TRP A 362 13.08 4.23 11.30
CA TRP A 362 12.48 2.98 10.86
C TRP A 362 12.09 2.13 12.07
N ALA A 363 10.79 1.92 12.30
CA ALA A 363 10.33 1.05 13.38
C ALA A 363 10.72 -0.41 13.12
N THR A 364 10.70 -0.83 11.86
CA THR A 364 11.22 -2.12 11.42
C THR A 364 12.29 -1.85 10.37
N LEU A 365 13.47 -2.45 10.54
CA LEU A 365 14.60 -2.14 9.67
C LEU A 365 14.37 -2.67 8.25
N PRO A 366 14.78 -1.91 7.22
CA PRO A 366 14.70 -2.36 5.84
C PRO A 366 15.62 -3.58 5.63
N SER A 367 15.12 -4.58 4.93
CA SER A 367 15.88 -5.75 4.49
C SER A 367 16.35 -5.56 3.05
N TRP A 368 17.66 -5.75 2.86
CA TRP A 368 18.33 -5.75 1.57
C TRP A 368 18.65 -7.16 1.07
N ASP A 369 18.21 -8.20 1.79
CA ASP A 369 18.38 -9.60 1.38
C ASP A 369 17.54 -9.87 0.11
N PRO A 370 18.16 -10.28 -1.02
CA PRO A 370 17.44 -10.66 -2.23
C PRO A 370 16.42 -11.81 -2.06
N LYS A 371 16.55 -12.61 -0.99
CA LYS A 371 15.58 -13.67 -0.65
C LYS A 371 14.43 -13.17 0.21
N ARG A 372 14.58 -12.02 0.88
CA ARG A 372 13.59 -11.43 1.80
C ARG A 372 13.59 -9.90 1.67
N PRO A 373 13.22 -9.33 0.50
CA PRO A 373 13.15 -7.88 0.33
C PRO A 373 11.99 -7.28 1.13
N GLY A 374 12.11 -5.98 1.44
CA GLY A 374 11.09 -5.23 2.18
C GLY A 374 11.55 -4.93 3.60
N PHE A 375 10.79 -5.36 4.60
CA PHE A 375 11.10 -5.17 6.01
C PHE A 375 11.68 -6.44 6.63
N SER A 376 12.69 -6.29 7.49
CA SER A 376 13.31 -7.39 8.22
C SER A 376 12.50 -7.81 9.46
N GLU A 377 12.92 -8.88 10.14
CA GLU A 377 12.36 -9.27 11.45
C GLU A 377 12.88 -8.38 12.60
N ILE A 378 13.85 -7.51 12.31
CA ILE A 378 14.52 -6.67 13.29
C ILE A 378 13.76 -5.35 13.41
N SER A 379 13.26 -5.08 14.60
CA SER A 379 12.37 -3.95 14.87
C SER A 379 12.67 -3.35 16.23
N ILE A 380 12.35 -2.07 16.41
CA ILE A 380 12.35 -1.41 17.72
C ILE A 380 11.34 -2.08 18.68
N TYR A 381 10.37 -2.83 18.17
CA TYR A 381 9.42 -3.59 19.00
C TYR A 381 10.03 -4.86 19.60
N SER A 382 11.03 -5.44 18.94
CA SER A 382 11.68 -6.69 19.33
C SER A 382 13.10 -6.51 19.86
N GLU A 383 13.75 -5.37 19.60
CA GLU A 383 15.11 -5.10 20.05
C GLU A 383 15.22 -4.01 21.14
N PRO A 384 15.48 -4.39 22.41
CA PRO A 384 15.45 -3.46 23.56
C PRO A 384 16.41 -2.29 23.46
N LEU A 385 17.60 -2.47 22.86
CA LEU A 385 18.57 -1.39 22.72
C LEU A 385 18.11 -0.31 21.73
N LEU A 386 17.45 -0.71 20.65
CA LEU A 386 16.87 0.25 19.71
C LEU A 386 15.65 0.95 20.32
N ALA A 387 14.80 0.18 21.01
CA ALA A 387 13.65 0.70 21.74
C ALA A 387 14.06 1.80 22.72
N GLY A 388 15.05 1.52 23.58
CA GLY A 388 15.53 2.47 24.58
C GLY A 388 16.12 3.76 23.99
N VAL A 389 16.73 3.69 22.80
CA VAL A 389 17.19 4.90 22.09
C VAL A 389 16.00 5.74 21.64
N VAL A 390 15.01 5.13 20.97
CA VAL A 390 13.82 5.87 20.50
C VAL A 390 13.06 6.49 21.66
N GLU A 391 12.78 5.71 22.71
CA GLU A 391 12.12 6.18 23.94
C GLU A 391 12.85 7.38 24.54
N ARG A 392 14.18 7.32 24.66
CA ARG A 392 15.00 8.41 25.22
C ARG A 392 14.88 9.72 24.45
N PHE A 393 14.80 9.68 23.12
CA PHE A 393 14.84 10.89 22.29
C PHE A 393 13.47 11.41 21.87
N PHE A 394 12.47 10.53 21.77
CA PHE A 394 11.12 10.91 21.35
C PHE A 394 10.23 11.26 22.55
N SER A 395 10.55 10.76 23.75
CA SER A 395 9.84 11.17 24.97
C SER A 395 10.00 12.67 25.22
N PRO A 396 8.92 13.38 25.60
CA PRO A 396 9.02 14.78 25.99
C PRO A 396 9.98 14.93 27.17
N ARG A 397 11.07 15.68 27.00
CA ARG A 397 11.86 16.15 28.14
C ARG A 397 10.98 17.12 28.92
N THR A 398 10.41 16.68 30.03
CA THR A 398 9.81 17.58 31.00
C THR A 398 10.91 18.51 31.52
N GLY A 399 10.77 19.81 31.22
CA GLY A 399 11.75 20.81 31.62
C GLY A 399 11.73 21.11 33.11
N ALA A 400 12.93 21.41 33.64
CA ALA A 400 13.25 22.02 34.92
C ALA A 400 13.15 21.13 36.19
N GLY A 401 14.33 20.80 36.75
CA GLY A 401 14.48 20.27 38.10
C GLY A 401 15.82 19.54 38.30
N GLU A 402 16.91 20.28 38.51
CA GLU A 402 17.99 19.76 39.35
C GLU A 402 17.40 19.46 40.73
N GLY A 403 17.48 18.21 41.15
CA GLY A 403 17.04 17.77 42.47
C GLY A 403 16.26 16.48 42.42
N SER A 404 16.93 15.39 42.82
CA SER A 404 16.39 14.16 43.40
C SER A 404 14.96 13.77 43.00
N ARG A 405 14.84 12.65 42.29
CA ARG A 405 13.77 11.69 42.57
C ARG A 405 14.17 10.28 42.15
N ASP A 406 14.42 9.50 43.18
CA ASP A 406 14.44 8.05 43.22
C ASP A 406 13.28 7.42 42.46
N ALA A 407 13.60 6.26 41.88
CA ALA A 407 12.75 5.08 41.76
C ALA A 407 11.23 5.31 41.63
N ALA A 408 10.79 5.47 40.39
CA ALA A 408 9.47 4.97 40.00
C ALA A 408 9.66 4.16 38.72
N ALA A 409 10.13 2.92 38.89
CA ALA A 409 10.03 1.90 37.86
C ALA A 409 8.55 1.73 37.53
N SER A 410 8.12 2.16 36.34
CA SER A 410 6.93 1.61 35.72
C SER A 410 7.26 0.14 35.45
N GLN A 411 6.80 -0.74 36.34
CA GLN A 411 6.90 -2.18 36.16
C GLN A 411 6.21 -2.51 34.84
N GLU A 412 7.02 -2.84 33.82
CA GLU A 412 6.56 -3.68 32.73
C GLU A 412 5.79 -4.85 33.36
N PRO A 413 4.65 -5.27 32.77
CA PRO A 413 3.97 -6.46 33.26
C PRO A 413 5.01 -7.57 33.24
N SER A 414 5.41 -8.04 34.42
CA SER A 414 6.35 -9.16 34.54
C SER A 414 5.93 -10.27 33.59
N ASP A 415 6.86 -11.12 33.15
CA ASP A 415 6.51 -12.28 32.34
C ASP A 415 5.27 -13.02 32.90
N SER A 416 5.14 -13.08 34.23
CA SER A 416 3.95 -13.61 34.93
C SER A 416 2.62 -12.95 34.53
N ALA A 417 2.57 -11.63 34.36
CA ALA A 417 1.37 -10.90 33.95
C ALA A 417 1.04 -11.10 32.46
N VAL A 418 2.04 -11.18 31.58
CA VAL A 418 1.83 -11.56 30.17
C VAL A 418 1.35 -13.01 30.05
N TRP A 419 2.00 -13.94 30.78
CA TRP A 419 1.58 -15.33 30.86
C TRP A 419 0.16 -15.48 31.42
N ALA A 420 -0.24 -14.64 32.39
CA ALA A 420 -1.60 -14.61 32.89
C ALA A 420 -2.61 -14.19 31.81
N LYS A 421 -2.27 -13.20 30.96
CA LYS A 421 -3.13 -12.78 29.84
C LYS A 421 -3.18 -13.80 28.71
N VAL A 422 -2.07 -14.47 28.40
CA VAL A 422 -2.06 -15.60 27.46
C VAL A 422 -2.92 -16.75 27.99
N ALA A 423 -2.85 -17.04 29.30
CA ALA A 423 -3.70 -18.05 29.93
C ALA A 423 -5.18 -17.65 29.92
N GLU A 424 -5.50 -16.38 30.13
CA GLU A 424 -6.87 -15.83 30.03
C GLU A 424 -7.42 -15.96 28.61
N ALA A 425 -6.69 -15.51 27.59
CA ALA A 425 -7.08 -15.61 26.20
C ALA A 425 -7.29 -17.09 25.77
N HIS A 426 -6.38 -17.96 26.19
CA HIS A 426 -6.51 -19.40 25.97
C HIS A 426 -7.78 -19.97 26.64
N THR A 427 -8.07 -19.57 27.88
CA THR A 427 -9.28 -20.00 28.59
C THR A 427 -10.54 -19.56 27.86
N VAL A 428 -10.58 -18.32 27.37
CA VAL A 428 -11.70 -17.80 26.58
C VAL A 428 -11.86 -18.58 25.26
N MET A 429 -10.77 -18.83 24.53
CA MET A 429 -10.80 -19.62 23.29
C MET A 429 -11.43 -21.00 23.50
N TRP A 430 -10.96 -21.74 24.51
CA TRP A 430 -11.47 -23.09 24.81
C TRP A 430 -12.89 -23.11 25.37
N ARG A 431 -13.33 -22.03 26.02
CA ARG A 431 -14.68 -21.92 26.59
C ARG A 431 -15.71 -21.53 25.54
N ASP A 432 -15.38 -20.54 24.71
CA ASP A 432 -16.38 -19.82 23.90
C ASP A 432 -16.31 -20.14 22.40
N TYR A 433 -15.13 -20.52 21.88
CA TYR A 433 -14.90 -20.64 20.44
C TYR A 433 -14.62 -22.08 20.00
N ILE A 434 -14.03 -22.91 20.86
CA ILE A 434 -13.74 -24.31 20.54
C ILE A 434 -14.93 -25.18 20.93
N ASP A 435 -15.51 -25.84 19.95
CA ASP A 435 -16.57 -26.81 20.21
C ASP A 435 -16.01 -28.06 20.90
N PRO A 436 -16.54 -28.47 22.07
CA PRO A 436 -15.98 -29.57 22.85
C PRO A 436 -16.21 -30.96 22.22
N HIS A 437 -17.02 -31.07 21.16
CA HIS A 437 -17.36 -32.34 20.51
C HIS A 437 -16.61 -32.55 19.21
N THR A 438 -16.49 -31.49 18.40
CA THR A 438 -15.83 -31.50 17.09
C THR A 438 -14.44 -30.90 17.11
N PHE A 439 -14.06 -30.19 18.18
CA PHE A 439 -12.80 -29.45 18.33
C PHE A 439 -12.52 -28.42 17.23
N GLN A 440 -13.57 -28.01 16.52
CA GLN A 440 -13.49 -26.92 15.55
C GLN A 440 -13.53 -25.58 16.27
N ILE A 441 -12.86 -24.58 15.68
CA ILE A 441 -12.89 -23.20 16.16
C ILE A 441 -13.98 -22.44 15.40
N TYR A 442 -15.00 -22.00 16.11
CA TYR A 442 -16.10 -21.22 15.56
C TYR A 442 -15.87 -19.74 15.79
N THR A 443 -15.62 -18.97 14.73
CA THR A 443 -15.17 -17.58 14.87
C THR A 443 -16.25 -16.51 14.72
N TYR A 444 -17.43 -16.83 14.17
CA TYR A 444 -18.55 -15.91 14.16
C TYR A 444 -19.40 -16.02 15.43
N LEU A 445 -19.38 -14.96 16.25
CA LEU A 445 -20.27 -14.82 17.41
C LEU A 445 -21.52 -14.04 17.01
N ASP A 446 -22.69 -14.54 17.41
CA ASP A 446 -23.93 -13.78 17.29
C ASP A 446 -23.83 -12.51 18.17
N PRO A 447 -24.01 -11.29 17.61
CA PRO A 447 -23.78 -10.04 18.34
C PRO A 447 -24.67 -9.85 19.57
N GLN A 448 -25.80 -10.57 19.66
CA GLN A 448 -26.73 -10.45 20.79
C GLN A 448 -26.35 -11.42 21.91
N THR A 449 -25.94 -12.63 21.55
CA THR A 449 -25.67 -13.69 22.54
C THR A 449 -24.19 -13.84 22.88
N LEU A 450 -23.30 -13.27 22.07
CA LEU A 450 -21.84 -13.43 22.14
C LEU A 450 -21.42 -14.91 22.16
N ARG A 451 -22.18 -15.77 21.46
CA ARG A 451 -21.90 -17.19 21.31
C ARG A 451 -21.84 -17.58 19.84
N PRO A 452 -21.09 -18.63 19.47
CA PRO A 452 -21.11 -19.15 18.13
C PRO A 452 -22.53 -19.49 17.68
N ARG A 453 -22.91 -18.97 16.52
CA ARG A 453 -24.20 -19.29 15.92
C ARG A 453 -24.00 -20.25 14.76
N LEU A 454 -24.29 -21.53 15.04
CA LEU A 454 -24.38 -22.54 13.99
C LEU A 454 -25.56 -22.22 13.07
N PRO A 455 -25.40 -22.38 11.74
CA PRO A 455 -26.52 -22.32 10.82
C PRO A 455 -27.46 -23.52 11.04
N SER A 456 -28.69 -23.44 10.54
CA SER A 456 -29.54 -24.64 10.49
C SER A 456 -29.05 -25.59 9.40
N TYR A 457 -29.28 -26.89 9.56
CA TYR A 457 -28.96 -27.88 8.50
C TYR A 457 -29.65 -27.53 7.16
N ALA A 458 -30.86 -26.98 7.21
CA ALA A 458 -31.59 -26.52 6.03
C ALA A 458 -30.92 -25.31 5.37
N ASP A 459 -30.35 -24.40 6.15
CA ASP A 459 -29.61 -23.25 5.61
C ASP A 459 -28.31 -23.69 4.96
N VAL A 460 -27.56 -24.62 5.57
CA VAL A 460 -26.36 -25.18 4.95
C VAL A 460 -26.68 -25.90 3.64
N ALA A 461 -27.71 -26.75 3.64
CA ALA A 461 -28.17 -27.44 2.43
C ALA A 461 -28.64 -26.46 1.33
N ALA A 462 -29.21 -25.32 1.72
CA ALA A 462 -29.64 -24.26 0.82
C ALA A 462 -28.53 -23.24 0.49
N CYS A 463 -27.29 -23.43 0.96
CA CYS A 463 -26.17 -22.50 0.81
C CYS A 463 -26.51 -21.07 1.29
N LYS A 464 -27.19 -20.95 2.43
CA LYS A 464 -27.53 -19.67 3.08
C LYS A 464 -26.64 -19.44 4.29
N PRO A 465 -26.10 -18.23 4.50
CA PRO A 465 -26.34 -17.02 3.71
C PRO A 465 -25.54 -16.98 2.40
N SER A 466 -24.51 -17.83 2.28
CA SER A 466 -23.71 -17.96 1.07
C SER A 466 -23.22 -19.39 0.88
N THR A 467 -22.68 -19.68 -0.30
CA THR A 467 -22.03 -20.96 -0.64
C THR A 467 -20.77 -21.25 0.18
N GLY A 468 -20.20 -20.23 0.85
CA GLY A 468 -19.08 -20.38 1.79
C GLY A 468 -19.47 -20.27 3.27
N GLY A 469 -20.76 -20.07 3.58
CA GLY A 469 -21.22 -19.95 4.97
C GLY A 469 -20.71 -18.73 5.73
N TRP A 470 -20.43 -17.62 5.03
CA TRP A 470 -19.98 -16.36 5.65
C TRP A 470 -20.96 -15.88 6.71
N ASP A 471 -20.47 -15.17 7.72
CA ASP A 471 -21.29 -14.71 8.86
C ASP A 471 -21.95 -15.87 9.64
N THR A 472 -21.35 -17.06 9.59
CA THR A 472 -21.77 -18.21 10.41
C THR A 472 -20.57 -18.80 11.14
N ALA A 473 -20.83 -19.55 12.22
CA ALA A 473 -19.80 -20.21 12.99
C ALA A 473 -18.86 -21.13 12.16
N LEU A 474 -19.28 -21.56 10.96
CA LEU A 474 -18.52 -22.49 10.11
C LEU A 474 -17.55 -21.82 9.13
N GLU A 475 -17.50 -20.48 9.08
CA GLU A 475 -16.87 -19.78 7.96
C GLU A 475 -15.34 -19.91 7.87
N ASN A 476 -14.64 -20.16 8.99
CA ASN A 476 -13.18 -20.15 9.06
C ASN A 476 -12.56 -21.27 9.94
N CYS A 477 -13.29 -22.34 10.27
CA CYS A 477 -12.79 -23.38 11.17
C CYS A 477 -11.45 -24.00 10.72
N ALA A 478 -11.27 -24.28 9.43
CA ALA A 478 -10.03 -24.83 8.89
C ALA A 478 -8.86 -23.83 8.95
N LEU A 479 -9.14 -22.56 8.64
CA LEU A 479 -8.17 -21.48 8.70
C LEU A 479 -7.69 -21.22 10.13
N ASP A 480 -8.64 -21.02 11.05
CA ASP A 480 -8.36 -20.67 12.44
C ASP A 480 -7.79 -21.87 13.19
N GLY A 481 -8.34 -23.07 12.95
CA GLY A 481 -7.82 -24.32 13.51
C GLY A 481 -6.38 -24.59 13.10
N GLY A 482 -6.04 -24.42 11.82
CA GLY A 482 -4.67 -24.59 11.34
C GLY A 482 -3.70 -23.57 11.92
N SER A 483 -4.14 -22.32 12.09
CA SER A 483 -3.35 -21.25 12.70
C SER A 483 -3.12 -21.51 14.20
N TYR A 484 -4.19 -21.86 14.92
CA TYR A 484 -4.12 -22.09 16.36
C TYR A 484 -3.35 -23.35 16.73
N LEU A 485 -3.44 -24.41 15.91
CA LEU A 485 -2.61 -25.60 16.06
C LEU A 485 -1.11 -25.26 16.07
N GLY A 486 -0.68 -24.34 15.20
CA GLY A 486 0.69 -23.83 15.19
C GLY A 486 1.09 -23.20 16.53
N GLY A 487 0.21 -22.35 17.10
CA GLY A 487 0.44 -21.70 18.38
C GLY A 487 0.42 -22.64 19.59
N LEU A 488 -0.46 -23.66 19.59
CA LEU A 488 -0.46 -24.71 20.62
C LEU A 488 0.82 -25.53 20.62
N LEU A 489 1.40 -25.78 19.44
CA LEU A 489 2.69 -26.47 19.33
C LEU A 489 3.85 -25.61 19.84
N ASP A 490 3.84 -24.29 19.60
CA ASP A 490 4.83 -23.39 20.20
C ASP A 490 4.68 -23.36 21.73
N ARG A 491 3.44 -23.32 22.23
CA ARG A 491 3.16 -23.42 23.66
C ARG A 491 3.68 -24.72 24.26
N PHE A 492 3.48 -25.86 23.58
CA PHE A 492 4.04 -27.14 24.02
C PHE A 492 5.58 -27.11 23.99
N ALA A 493 6.19 -26.59 22.94
CA ALA A 493 7.65 -26.54 22.82
C ALA A 493 8.32 -25.74 23.96
N VAL A 494 7.67 -24.66 24.42
CA VAL A 494 8.17 -23.83 25.52
C VAL A 494 7.92 -24.47 26.89
N THR A 495 6.78 -25.11 27.09
CA THR A 495 6.34 -25.56 28.41
C THR A 495 6.62 -27.03 28.70
N SER A 496 6.74 -27.86 27.67
CA SER A 496 6.82 -29.32 27.73
C SER A 496 5.69 -30.00 28.51
N LYS A 497 4.55 -29.32 28.65
CA LYS A 497 3.39 -29.76 29.45
C LYS A 497 2.52 -30.74 28.67
N PRO A 498 2.27 -31.98 29.16
CA PRO A 498 1.46 -32.98 28.45
C PRO A 498 0.05 -32.50 28.08
N GLU A 499 -0.56 -31.64 28.90
CA GLU A 499 -1.88 -31.07 28.62
C GLU A 499 -1.90 -30.23 27.33
N HIS A 500 -0.80 -29.54 27.00
CA HIS A 500 -0.73 -28.71 25.78
C HIS A 500 -0.51 -29.55 24.52
N ALA A 501 0.15 -30.70 24.65
CA ALA A 501 0.21 -31.70 23.59
C ALA A 501 -1.18 -32.28 23.30
N GLU A 502 -1.96 -32.55 24.34
CA GLU A 502 -3.32 -33.08 24.20
C GLU A 502 -4.29 -32.05 23.59
N GLU A 503 -4.16 -30.77 23.98
CA GLU A 503 -4.87 -29.66 23.35
C GLU A 503 -4.57 -29.56 21.84
N ALA A 504 -3.29 -29.64 21.45
CA ALA A 504 -2.90 -29.66 20.05
C ALA A 504 -3.50 -30.86 19.30
N ARG A 505 -3.51 -32.05 19.92
CA ARG A 505 -4.11 -33.25 19.33
C ARG A 505 -5.61 -33.12 19.11
N LYS A 506 -6.35 -32.48 20.03
CA LYS A 506 -7.77 -32.18 19.85
C LYS A 506 -8.03 -31.27 18.66
N ILE A 507 -7.27 -30.19 18.50
CA ILE A 507 -7.41 -29.31 17.33
C ILE A 507 -7.05 -30.05 16.03
N TYR A 508 -6.02 -30.91 16.05
CA TYR A 508 -5.73 -31.81 14.93
C TYR A 508 -6.93 -32.70 14.58
N GLN A 509 -7.63 -33.29 15.57
CA GLN A 509 -8.83 -34.10 15.33
C GLN A 509 -9.95 -33.29 14.68
N GLY A 510 -10.15 -32.03 15.08
CA GLY A 510 -11.13 -31.15 14.44
C GLY A 510 -10.78 -30.80 12.99
N LEU A 511 -9.50 -30.55 12.70
CA LEU A 511 -9.03 -30.36 11.32
C LEU A 511 -9.20 -31.63 10.48
N LYS A 512 -8.88 -32.79 11.04
CA LYS A 512 -9.10 -34.08 10.38
C LYS A 512 -10.58 -34.31 10.06
N LEU A 513 -11.48 -34.00 11.00
CA LEU A 513 -12.93 -34.07 10.77
C LEU A 513 -13.35 -33.23 9.55
N ILE A 514 -12.80 -32.01 9.43
CA ILE A 514 -13.08 -31.14 8.29
C ILE A 514 -12.68 -31.80 6.97
N ALA A 515 -11.45 -32.34 6.86
CA ALA A 515 -11.01 -33.00 5.64
C ALA A 515 -11.80 -34.29 5.32
N ASP A 516 -12.26 -35.01 6.34
CA ASP A 516 -13.03 -36.25 6.18
C ASP A 516 -14.47 -36.01 5.71
N ALA A 517 -15.04 -34.84 6.03
CA ALA A 517 -16.42 -34.48 5.70
C ALA A 517 -16.64 -34.15 4.22
N ALA A 518 -15.58 -33.83 3.48
CA ALA A 518 -15.65 -33.52 2.05
C ALA A 518 -16.12 -34.73 1.21
N ASP A 519 -17.07 -34.47 0.30
CA ASP A 519 -17.52 -35.42 -0.70
C ASP A 519 -16.43 -35.66 -1.74
N ARG A 520 -15.71 -34.61 -2.18
CA ARG A 520 -14.54 -34.74 -3.05
C ARG A 520 -13.28 -34.86 -2.22
N LYS A 521 -12.61 -36.01 -2.31
CA LYS A 521 -11.32 -36.24 -1.65
C LYS A 521 -10.31 -35.16 -2.05
N GLY A 522 -9.65 -34.57 -1.05
CA GLY A 522 -8.75 -33.42 -1.21
C GLY A 522 -9.46 -32.06 -1.13
N CYS A 523 -10.77 -32.02 -0.93
CA CYS A 523 -11.45 -30.80 -0.49
C CYS A 523 -11.26 -30.54 0.99
N ILE A 524 -11.00 -29.28 1.32
CA ILE A 524 -10.92 -28.79 2.68
C ILE A 524 -12.08 -27.79 2.85
N PRO A 525 -13.24 -28.23 3.34
CA PRO A 525 -14.34 -27.34 3.72
C PRO A 525 -13.89 -26.30 4.73
N ARG A 526 -14.63 -25.19 4.83
CA ARG A 526 -14.36 -24.16 5.85
C ARG A 526 -14.61 -24.66 7.27
N GLY A 527 -15.69 -25.42 7.45
CA GLY A 527 -16.13 -26.00 8.71
C GLY A 527 -17.27 -26.99 8.48
N VAL A 528 -17.54 -27.81 9.50
CA VAL A 528 -18.51 -28.92 9.44
C VAL A 528 -19.50 -28.80 10.60
N MET A 529 -20.76 -29.10 10.33
CA MET A 529 -21.79 -29.20 11.36
C MET A 529 -21.50 -30.33 12.37
N PRO A 530 -22.15 -30.34 13.56
CA PRO A 530 -21.92 -31.36 14.58
C PRO A 530 -22.21 -32.81 14.16
N ASP A 531 -22.93 -33.03 13.05
CA ASP A 531 -23.14 -34.35 12.47
C ASP A 531 -21.88 -34.94 11.78
N GLY A 532 -20.82 -34.13 11.67
CA GLY A 532 -19.53 -34.51 11.09
C GLY A 532 -19.54 -34.66 9.57
N LYS A 533 -20.61 -34.22 8.89
CA LYS A 533 -20.78 -34.39 7.44
C LYS A 533 -21.31 -33.16 6.74
N THR A 534 -22.30 -32.48 7.32
CA THR A 534 -22.96 -31.34 6.67
C THR A 534 -22.03 -30.12 6.66
N HIS A 535 -21.73 -29.58 5.48
CA HIS A 535 -20.82 -28.45 5.31
C HIS A 535 -21.18 -27.60 4.09
N TYR A 536 -20.67 -26.36 4.03
CA TYR A 536 -20.82 -25.50 2.86
C TYR A 536 -19.82 -25.90 1.76
N PRO A 537 -20.23 -25.87 0.47
CA PRO A 537 -19.42 -26.43 -0.61
C PRO A 537 -18.19 -25.58 -0.99
N GLU A 538 -18.16 -24.27 -0.68
CA GLU A 538 -17.03 -23.42 -1.03
C GLU A 538 -15.94 -23.36 0.04
N SER A 539 -14.69 -23.46 -0.43
CA SER A 539 -13.48 -23.22 0.33
C SER A 539 -12.76 -21.95 -0.17
N SER A 540 -11.54 -21.70 0.30
CA SER A 540 -10.68 -20.62 -0.22
C SER A 540 -9.21 -20.89 0.07
N VAL A 541 -8.31 -20.13 -0.60
CA VAL A 541 -6.85 -20.33 -0.54
C VAL A 541 -6.31 -20.28 0.88
N ASP A 542 -6.81 -19.33 1.65
CA ASP A 542 -6.51 -19.09 3.05
C ASP A 542 -6.88 -20.29 3.93
N GLN A 543 -8.01 -20.97 3.67
CA GLN A 543 -8.37 -22.22 4.35
C GLN A 543 -7.28 -23.26 4.10
N TYR A 544 -6.94 -23.52 2.84
CA TYR A 544 -5.88 -24.48 2.50
C TYR A 544 -4.52 -24.10 3.07
N THR A 545 -4.14 -22.82 2.99
CA THR A 545 -2.81 -22.34 3.39
C THR A 545 -2.59 -22.55 4.88
N LYS A 546 -3.54 -22.13 5.71
CA LYS A 546 -3.43 -22.27 7.17
C LYS A 546 -3.66 -23.71 7.62
N TYR A 547 -4.54 -24.45 6.96
CA TYR A 547 -4.75 -25.88 7.20
C TYR A 547 -3.45 -26.68 6.96
N VAL A 548 -2.82 -26.50 5.79
CA VAL A 548 -1.55 -27.16 5.44
C VAL A 548 -0.44 -26.71 6.38
N TYR A 549 -0.36 -25.41 6.73
CA TYR A 549 0.60 -24.90 7.71
C TYR A 549 0.47 -25.63 9.07
N GLY A 550 -0.74 -25.69 9.63
CA GLY A 550 -1.00 -26.32 10.93
C GLY A 550 -0.65 -27.81 10.94
N LEU A 551 -1.14 -28.57 9.95
CA LEU A 551 -0.82 -30.00 9.82
C LEU A 551 0.67 -30.25 9.56
N SER A 552 1.33 -29.41 8.77
CA SER A 552 2.76 -29.52 8.49
C SER A 552 3.62 -29.29 9.74
N ARG A 553 3.19 -28.38 10.62
CA ARG A 553 3.80 -28.13 11.94
C ARG A 553 3.55 -29.30 12.88
N TYR A 554 2.31 -29.78 12.98
CA TYR A 554 1.95 -30.93 13.82
C TYR A 554 2.72 -32.18 13.40
N PHE A 555 2.76 -32.48 12.11
CA PHE A 555 3.52 -33.60 11.52
C PHE A 555 5.01 -33.62 11.89
N ARG A 556 5.63 -32.45 12.10
CA ARG A 556 7.05 -32.30 12.48
C ARG A 556 7.27 -32.17 13.98
N SER A 557 6.18 -32.06 14.75
CA SER A 557 6.26 -31.87 16.17
C SER A 557 6.63 -33.17 16.90
N PRO A 558 7.13 -33.09 18.14
CA PRO A 558 7.26 -34.26 19.01
C PRO A 558 5.91 -34.79 19.55
N VAL A 559 4.78 -34.10 19.28
CA VAL A 559 3.44 -34.46 19.78
C VAL A 559 2.78 -35.55 18.91
N VAL A 560 3.09 -35.55 17.61
CA VAL A 560 2.44 -36.41 16.62
C VAL A 560 2.89 -37.87 16.74
N THR A 561 1.96 -38.79 16.53
CA THR A 561 2.24 -40.23 16.46
C THR A 561 2.51 -40.67 15.01
N GLU A 562 3.12 -41.84 14.82
CA GLU A 562 3.32 -42.39 13.46
C GLU A 562 1.99 -42.68 12.74
N ALA A 563 0.94 -43.05 13.49
CA ALA A 563 -0.41 -43.23 12.94
C ALA A 563 -0.97 -41.91 12.40
N GLU A 564 -0.89 -40.84 13.20
CA GLU A 564 -1.33 -39.49 12.80
C GLU A 564 -0.48 -38.96 11.63
N LYS A 565 0.81 -39.26 11.58
CA LYS A 565 1.66 -38.93 10.40
C LYS A 565 1.14 -39.62 9.13
N ALA A 566 0.72 -40.89 9.22
CA ALA A 566 0.17 -41.61 8.08
C ALA A 566 -1.16 -41.00 7.59
N GLU A 567 -2.01 -40.58 8.52
CA GLU A 567 -3.25 -39.86 8.22
C GLU A 567 -2.98 -38.52 7.52
N ILE A 568 -2.05 -37.71 8.03
CA ILE A 568 -1.69 -36.42 7.43
C ILE A 568 -1.12 -36.61 6.02
N ARG A 569 -0.29 -37.63 5.79
CA ARG A 569 0.21 -37.94 4.44
C ARG A 569 -0.94 -38.24 3.48
N THR A 570 -1.93 -39.02 3.93
CA THR A 570 -3.11 -39.36 3.13
C THR A 570 -3.94 -38.12 2.79
N ILE A 571 -4.12 -37.20 3.75
CA ILE A 571 -4.80 -35.92 3.52
C ILE A 571 -4.04 -35.09 2.49
N PHE A 572 -2.72 -34.92 2.65
CA PHE A 572 -1.91 -34.12 1.74
C PHE A 572 -1.86 -34.72 0.33
N GLU A 573 -1.72 -36.04 0.21
CA GLU A 573 -1.80 -36.71 -1.08
C GLU A 573 -3.16 -36.50 -1.76
N ALA A 574 -4.26 -36.56 -1.01
CA ALA A 574 -5.58 -36.30 -1.56
C ALA A 574 -5.72 -34.85 -2.05
N VAL A 575 -5.23 -33.88 -1.28
CA VAL A 575 -5.20 -32.46 -1.67
C VAL A 575 -4.39 -32.27 -2.95
N LEU A 576 -3.17 -32.80 -3.01
CA LEU A 576 -2.29 -32.65 -4.18
C LEU A 576 -2.86 -33.31 -5.44
N LYS A 577 -3.31 -34.57 -5.34
CA LYS A 577 -3.95 -35.29 -6.45
C LYS A 577 -5.17 -34.54 -6.99
N ARG A 578 -5.97 -33.95 -6.09
CA ARG A 578 -7.11 -33.13 -6.48
C ARG A 578 -6.66 -31.85 -7.17
N LEU A 579 -5.70 -31.12 -6.62
CA LEU A 579 -5.19 -29.89 -7.23
C LEU A 579 -4.64 -30.17 -8.64
N GLU A 580 -3.91 -31.26 -8.84
CA GLU A 580 -3.45 -31.70 -10.17
C GLU A 580 -4.64 -31.99 -11.11
N ALA A 581 -5.64 -32.75 -10.64
CA ALA A 581 -6.83 -33.08 -11.43
C ALA A 581 -7.66 -31.84 -11.80
N ASP A 582 -7.75 -30.87 -10.89
CA ASP A 582 -8.47 -29.61 -11.07
C ASP A 582 -7.59 -28.53 -11.76
N ARG A 583 -6.44 -28.92 -12.33
CA ARG A 583 -5.49 -28.03 -13.02
C ARG A 583 -5.09 -26.81 -12.18
N PHE A 584 -4.85 -27.06 -10.90
CA PHE A 584 -4.46 -26.09 -9.90
C PHE A 584 -5.51 -24.99 -9.63
N VAL A 585 -6.76 -25.24 -10.01
CA VAL A 585 -7.91 -24.38 -9.68
C VAL A 585 -8.60 -24.92 -8.43
N ILE A 586 -8.85 -24.07 -7.44
CA ILE A 586 -9.66 -24.46 -6.28
C ILE A 586 -11.13 -24.42 -6.69
N LEU A 587 -11.70 -25.61 -6.86
CA LEU A 587 -13.13 -25.79 -7.09
C LEU A 587 -13.86 -26.02 -5.76
N SER A 588 -15.17 -25.81 -5.76
CA SER A 588 -16.03 -26.22 -4.64
C SER A 588 -16.09 -27.74 -4.51
N ASP A 589 -16.63 -28.20 -3.39
CA ASP A 589 -16.83 -29.63 -3.14
C ASP A 589 -17.87 -30.27 -4.09
N THR A 590 -18.69 -29.46 -4.76
CA THR A 590 -19.58 -29.93 -5.83
C THR A 590 -18.90 -29.94 -7.21
N GLY A 591 -17.64 -29.50 -7.31
CA GLY A 591 -16.93 -29.37 -8.59
C GLY A 591 -17.18 -28.06 -9.33
N ALA A 592 -18.04 -27.18 -8.82
CA ALA A 592 -18.27 -25.86 -9.42
C ALA A 592 -17.09 -24.90 -9.15
N PRO A 593 -16.73 -24.01 -10.08
CA PRO A 593 -15.79 -22.93 -9.81
C PRO A 593 -16.27 -22.06 -8.63
N ILE A 594 -15.38 -21.80 -7.68
CA ILE A 594 -15.68 -20.97 -6.50
C ILE A 594 -15.81 -19.51 -6.92
N ARG A 595 -16.93 -18.86 -6.54
CA ARG A 595 -17.26 -17.48 -6.96
C ARG A 595 -16.82 -16.41 -5.96
N PHE A 596 -15.68 -16.63 -5.30
CA PHE A 596 -15.09 -15.62 -4.41
C PHE A 596 -14.13 -14.69 -5.19
N GLY A 597 -14.58 -13.44 -5.34
CA GLY A 597 -13.87 -12.33 -5.97
C GLY A 597 -13.98 -12.38 -7.49
N ASP A 598 -14.71 -11.43 -8.08
CA ASP A 598 -14.81 -11.21 -9.52
C ASP A 598 -13.42 -10.86 -10.09
N LEU A 599 -12.65 -11.89 -10.41
CA LEU A 599 -11.36 -11.84 -11.08
C LEU A 599 -11.36 -12.93 -12.14
N ASP A 600 -11.91 -12.61 -13.30
CA ASP A 600 -11.57 -13.24 -14.59
C ASP A 600 -10.07 -13.03 -14.99
N ALA A 601 -9.19 -12.82 -14.01
CA ALA A 601 -7.75 -12.81 -14.24
C ALA A 601 -7.23 -14.23 -14.00
N LEU A 602 -6.96 -14.94 -15.11
CA LEU A 602 -5.97 -16.01 -15.18
C LEU A 602 -4.63 -15.47 -14.67
N ARG A 603 -4.44 -15.46 -13.35
CA ARG A 603 -3.16 -15.24 -12.67
C ARG A 603 -2.59 -16.60 -12.24
N PRO A 604 -1.27 -16.71 -11.98
CA PRO A 604 -0.66 -17.96 -11.53
C PRO A 604 -1.44 -18.49 -10.33
N SER A 605 -1.75 -19.78 -10.41
CA SER A 605 -2.95 -20.33 -9.80
C SER A 605 -2.92 -20.20 -8.28
N ARG A 606 -4.08 -19.98 -7.68
CA ARG A 606 -4.31 -19.96 -6.23
C ARG A 606 -3.67 -21.17 -5.50
N ALA A 607 -3.48 -22.29 -6.20
CA ALA A 607 -2.83 -23.49 -5.71
C ALA A 607 -1.28 -23.49 -5.79
N GLU A 608 -0.64 -22.65 -6.61
CA GLU A 608 0.83 -22.48 -6.59
C GLU A 608 1.36 -21.87 -5.29
N ARG A 609 0.50 -21.20 -4.50
CA ARG A 609 0.83 -20.77 -3.13
C ARG A 609 0.82 -21.94 -2.12
N LEU A 610 0.21 -23.06 -2.49
CA LEU A 610 0.05 -24.24 -1.64
C LEU A 610 1.14 -25.29 -1.88
N LEU A 611 1.74 -25.30 -3.08
CA LEU A 611 2.96 -26.03 -3.42
C LEU A 611 4.19 -25.29 -2.87
#